data_AF-A0A258MVI7-F1
#
_entry.id   AF-A0A258MVI7-F1
#
_cell.length_a   1.000
_cell.length_b   1.000
_cell.length_c   1.000
_cell.angle_alpha   90.00
_cell.angle_beta   90.00
_cell.angle_gamma   90.00
#
_symmetry.space_group_name_H-M   'P 1'
#
loop_
_entity.id
_entity.type
_entity.pdbx_description
1 polymer ?
#
loop_
_entity_poly.entity_id
_entity_poly.type
_entity_poly.pdbx_seq_one_letter_code
_entity_poly.pdbx_strand_id
1 'polypeptide(L)'
;MKIVSKIFLVIILFAQQQVIAQSLDQMQAKSVRLPNGWSLTPVGRSMPLGDLPLNMILSKSGKLLAVTNNGQGVQSIQLIDPQKEQLLDSVVIAKSWYGLAFSSDEKFLELIANIKRKGKNSKYDCVIGLSGGLDSSYLLHVAVKKYGLRPLVFHVDGGWNTEAAVKNIHSLVEGLGLELITDVINWKEMRDLQLAFFRSGVPHIDLPQDHAFIASLYKFALKHKVKYILPPVCFNPAIALQAVSGFSK
;
A
#
# COMPACT_ATOMS: atom_id res chain seq x y z
N MET A 1 -34.41 59.08 -1.15
CA MET A 1 -34.75 57.86 -0.37
C MET A 1 -35.53 56.76 -1.12
N LYS A 2 -36.01 56.94 -2.36
CA LYS A 2 -36.81 55.89 -3.06
C LYS A 2 -36.02 54.93 -3.96
N ILE A 3 -34.76 55.23 -4.30
CA ILE A 3 -33.94 54.40 -5.20
C ILE A 3 -33.21 53.28 -4.43
N VAL A 4 -32.74 53.56 -3.22
CA VAL A 4 -32.04 52.57 -2.37
C VAL A 4 -32.96 51.42 -1.95
N SER A 5 -34.26 51.70 -1.73
CA SER A 5 -35.26 50.69 -1.38
C SER A 5 -35.58 49.72 -2.52
N LYS A 6 -35.49 50.14 -3.78
CA LYS A 6 -35.74 49.26 -4.94
C LYS A 6 -34.55 48.33 -5.23
N ILE A 7 -33.32 48.81 -5.00
CA ILE A 7 -32.11 47.99 -5.19
C ILE A 7 -32.02 46.90 -4.12
N PHE A 8 -32.40 47.21 -2.87
CA PHE A 8 -32.42 46.21 -1.80
C PHE A 8 -33.45 45.10 -2.04
N LEU A 9 -34.59 45.41 -2.68
CA LEU A 9 -35.62 44.43 -3.01
C LEU A 9 -35.20 43.47 -4.14
N VAL A 10 -34.40 43.94 -5.10
CA VAL A 10 -33.89 43.12 -6.22
C VAL A 10 -32.78 42.17 -5.77
N ILE A 11 -31.94 42.59 -4.80
CA ILE A 11 -30.88 41.74 -4.24
C ILE A 11 -31.49 40.60 -3.38
N ILE A 12 -32.60 40.85 -2.68
CA ILE A 12 -33.30 39.81 -1.90
C ILE A 12 -34.03 38.81 -2.81
N LEU A 13 -34.53 39.23 -3.98
CA LEU A 13 -35.14 38.29 -4.93
C LEU A 13 -34.13 37.38 -5.65
N PHE A 14 -32.87 37.79 -5.77
CA PHE A 14 -31.80 36.94 -6.34
C PHE A 14 -31.20 35.94 -5.34
N ALA A 15 -31.53 36.04 -4.06
CA ALA A 15 -31.02 35.16 -3.01
C ALA A 15 -31.89 33.90 -2.77
N GLN A 16 -32.98 33.72 -3.52
CA GLN A 16 -33.73 32.46 -3.53
C GLN A 16 -33.12 31.49 -4.54
N GLN A 17 -31.87 31.07 -4.32
CA GLN A 17 -31.47 29.76 -4.83
C GLN A 17 -32.25 28.73 -4.03
N GLN A 18 -33.27 28.14 -4.66
CA GLN A 18 -33.93 26.96 -4.13
C GLN A 18 -32.87 25.88 -3.93
N VAL A 19 -32.56 25.57 -2.66
CA VAL A 19 -31.88 24.33 -2.31
C VAL A 19 -32.90 23.22 -2.58
N ILE A 20 -32.87 22.66 -3.79
CA ILE A 20 -33.68 21.50 -4.15
C ILE A 20 -33.11 20.32 -3.35
N ALA A 21 -33.80 19.92 -2.29
CA ALA A 21 -33.52 18.67 -1.60
C ALA A 21 -33.75 17.50 -2.57
N GLN A 22 -32.81 16.55 -2.62
CA GLN A 22 -32.95 15.36 -3.46
C GLN A 22 -34.14 14.51 -3.00
N SER A 23 -34.98 14.05 -3.92
CA SER A 23 -36.08 13.15 -3.58
C SER A 23 -35.57 11.72 -3.34
N LEU A 24 -36.33 10.92 -2.59
CA LEU A 24 -35.99 9.52 -2.30
C LEU A 24 -35.81 8.71 -3.60
N ASP A 25 -36.66 8.95 -4.60
CA ASP A 25 -36.57 8.31 -5.92
C ASP A 25 -35.29 8.69 -6.67
N GLN A 26 -34.84 9.94 -6.56
CA GLN A 26 -33.58 10.40 -7.16
C GLN A 26 -32.36 9.78 -6.47
N MET A 27 -32.43 9.55 -5.15
CA MET A 27 -31.37 8.87 -4.40
C MET A 27 -31.34 7.36 -4.70
N GLN A 28 -32.50 6.71 -4.83
CA GLN A 28 -32.61 5.30 -5.18
C GLN A 28 -32.18 5.02 -6.64
N ALA A 29 -32.43 5.93 -7.58
CA ALA A 29 -31.99 5.79 -8.97
C ALA A 29 -30.45 5.76 -9.12
N LYS A 30 -29.71 6.34 -8.15
CA LYS A 30 -28.23 6.31 -8.11
C LYS A 30 -27.68 5.19 -7.23
N SER A 31 -28.54 4.38 -6.62
CA SER A 31 -28.13 3.34 -5.68
C SER A 31 -27.49 2.15 -6.39
N VAL A 32 -26.30 1.74 -5.94
CA VAL A 32 -25.63 0.51 -6.37
C VAL A 32 -25.96 -0.61 -5.38
N ARG A 33 -26.51 -1.72 -5.88
CA ARG A 33 -26.83 -2.89 -5.06
C ARG A 33 -25.60 -3.75 -4.86
N LEU A 34 -25.29 -4.07 -3.62
CA LEU A 34 -24.19 -4.93 -3.22
C LEU A 34 -24.60 -6.41 -3.25
N PRO A 35 -23.63 -7.34 -3.42
CA PRO A 35 -23.92 -8.79 -3.42
C PRO A 35 -24.57 -9.32 -2.14
N ASN A 36 -24.41 -8.61 -1.00
CA ASN A 36 -25.03 -8.96 0.27
C ASN A 36 -26.47 -8.42 0.43
N GLY A 37 -27.05 -7.83 -0.61
CA GLY A 37 -28.41 -7.30 -0.62
C GLY A 37 -28.55 -5.86 -0.10
N TRP A 38 -27.47 -5.24 0.36
CA TRP A 38 -27.44 -3.84 0.77
C TRP A 38 -27.32 -2.91 -0.44
N SER A 39 -27.58 -1.62 -0.21
CA SER A 39 -27.56 -0.59 -1.26
C SER A 39 -26.68 0.58 -0.81
N LEU A 40 -25.82 1.07 -1.72
CA LEU A 40 -25.00 2.26 -1.50
C LEU A 40 -25.47 3.38 -2.41
N THR A 41 -25.68 4.58 -1.87
CA THR A 41 -25.77 5.80 -2.66
C THR A 41 -24.36 6.38 -2.79
N PRO A 42 -23.71 6.29 -3.96
CA PRO A 42 -22.34 6.76 -4.10
C PRO A 42 -22.29 8.28 -3.89
N VAL A 43 -21.39 8.71 -3.01
CA VAL A 43 -21.01 10.12 -2.86
C VAL A 43 -19.84 10.38 -3.79
N GLY A 44 -19.96 11.38 -4.66
CA GLY A 44 -18.93 11.73 -5.63
C GLY A 44 -19.07 10.97 -6.95
N ARG A 45 -17.97 10.86 -7.69
CA ARG A 45 -17.89 10.21 -8.99
C ARG A 45 -16.98 8.98 -8.90
N SER A 46 -17.31 7.95 -9.67
CA SER A 46 -16.53 6.71 -9.74
C SER A 46 -15.87 6.62 -11.11
N MET A 47 -14.64 6.14 -11.14
CA MET A 47 -13.88 5.91 -12.37
C MET A 47 -13.46 4.44 -12.43
N PRO A 48 -13.58 3.77 -13.59
CA PRO A 48 -13.16 2.39 -13.73
C PRO A 48 -11.64 2.26 -13.57
N LEU A 49 -11.23 1.27 -12.78
CA LEU A 49 -9.84 0.84 -12.64
C LEU A 49 -9.66 -0.55 -13.25
N GLY A 50 -8.42 -1.02 -13.34
CA GLY A 50 -8.12 -2.38 -13.75
C GLY A 50 -8.51 -3.42 -12.71
N ASP A 51 -8.19 -4.69 -13.01
CA ASP A 51 -8.48 -5.82 -12.14
C ASP A 51 -7.62 -5.77 -10.86
N LEU A 52 -8.25 -5.96 -9.70
CA LEU A 52 -7.66 -5.87 -8.35
C LEU A 52 -6.71 -4.66 -8.14
N PRO A 53 -7.25 -3.43 -8.01
CA PRO A 53 -6.45 -2.27 -7.63
C PRO A 53 -5.90 -2.46 -6.21
N LEU A 54 -4.59 -2.67 -6.07
CA LEU A 54 -3.98 -2.98 -4.76
C LEU A 54 -3.40 -1.75 -4.07
N ASN A 55 -2.84 -0.80 -4.83
CA ASN A 55 -2.22 0.38 -4.28
C ASN A 55 -2.50 1.61 -5.15
N MET A 56 -2.61 2.75 -4.50
CA MET A 56 -2.74 4.05 -5.13
C MET A 56 -1.81 5.06 -4.44
N ILE A 57 -1.06 5.81 -5.23
CA ILE A 57 -0.16 6.84 -4.70
C ILE A 57 -0.36 8.15 -5.44
N LEU A 58 -0.49 9.22 -4.67
CA LEU A 58 -0.57 10.58 -5.20
C LEU A 58 0.85 11.15 -5.36
N SER A 59 1.12 11.80 -6.48
CA SER A 59 2.37 12.52 -6.69
C SER A 59 2.46 13.71 -5.73
N LYS A 60 3.69 14.16 -5.43
CA LYS A 60 3.91 15.27 -4.48
C LYS A 60 3.19 16.57 -4.88
N SER A 61 3.01 16.80 -6.17
CA SER A 61 2.30 17.97 -6.68
C SER A 61 0.78 17.83 -6.61
N GLY A 62 0.25 16.64 -6.27
CA GLY A 62 -1.17 16.35 -6.30
C GLY A 62 -1.77 16.24 -7.71
N LYS A 63 -0.96 16.35 -8.76
CA LYS A 63 -1.43 16.40 -10.15
C LYS A 63 -1.58 15.02 -10.80
N LEU A 64 -0.97 14.00 -10.21
CA LEU A 64 -0.93 12.65 -10.77
C LEU A 64 -1.24 11.66 -9.66
N LEU A 65 -2.17 10.75 -9.91
CA LEU A 65 -2.47 9.59 -9.08
C LEU A 65 -2.07 8.36 -9.89
N ALA A 66 -1.17 7.55 -9.37
CA ALA A 66 -0.86 6.27 -9.98
C ALA A 66 -1.60 5.16 -9.22
N VAL A 67 -2.08 4.15 -9.92
CA VAL A 67 -2.77 2.98 -9.37
C VAL A 67 -2.18 1.71 -9.99
N THR A 68 -1.85 0.73 -9.16
CA THR A 68 -1.46 -0.62 -9.62
C THR A 68 -2.67 -1.55 -9.63
N ASN A 69 -2.91 -2.19 -10.76
CA ASN A 69 -3.94 -3.21 -10.95
C ASN A 69 -3.26 -4.58 -11.09
N ASN A 70 -3.55 -5.49 -10.18
CA ASN A 70 -2.75 -6.70 -9.95
C ASN A 70 -3.58 -7.98 -9.99
N GLY A 71 -4.75 -7.94 -10.61
CA GLY A 71 -5.66 -9.06 -10.61
C GLY A 71 -5.18 -10.23 -11.46
N GLN A 72 -6.07 -11.21 -11.64
CA GLN A 72 -5.78 -12.40 -12.45
C GLN A 72 -5.79 -12.10 -13.95
N GLY A 73 -6.45 -11.01 -14.36
CA GLY A 73 -6.43 -10.50 -15.72
C GLY A 73 -5.14 -9.75 -16.09
N VAL A 74 -5.28 -8.73 -16.95
CA VAL A 74 -4.17 -7.89 -17.37
C VAL A 74 -3.71 -6.99 -16.22
N GLN A 75 -2.45 -7.14 -15.81
CA GLN A 75 -1.86 -6.27 -14.80
C GLN A 75 -1.36 -4.97 -15.44
N SER A 76 -1.61 -3.85 -14.77
CA SER A 76 -1.31 -2.53 -15.32
C SER A 76 -1.00 -1.50 -14.25
N ILE A 77 -0.28 -0.45 -14.65
CA ILE A 77 -0.20 0.80 -13.90
C ILE A 77 -1.02 1.84 -14.64
N GLN A 78 -2.04 2.37 -13.97
CA GLN A 78 -2.85 3.47 -14.48
C GLN A 78 -2.37 4.79 -13.86
N LEU A 79 -2.21 5.81 -14.70
CA LEU A 79 -1.89 7.17 -14.30
C LEU A 79 -3.13 8.04 -14.50
N ILE A 80 -3.52 8.79 -13.49
CA ILE A 80 -4.79 9.49 -13.39
C ILE A 80 -4.54 10.96 -13.02
N ASP A 81 -5.30 11.88 -13.60
CA ASP A 81 -5.46 13.25 -13.10
C ASP A 81 -6.56 13.21 -12.03
N PRO A 82 -6.23 13.36 -10.74
CA PRO A 82 -7.21 13.25 -9.67
C PRO A 82 -8.13 14.48 -9.56
N GLN A 83 -7.78 15.61 -10.18
CA GLN A 83 -8.64 16.81 -10.18
C GLN A 83 -9.68 16.75 -11.29
N LYS A 84 -9.27 16.24 -12.46
CA LYS A 84 -10.17 16.06 -13.62
C LYS A 84 -10.87 14.71 -13.63
N GLU A 85 -10.48 13.80 -12.73
CA GLU A 85 -10.97 12.42 -12.66
C GLU A 85 -10.81 11.69 -14.01
N GLN A 86 -9.64 11.88 -14.64
CA GLN A 86 -9.37 11.39 -15.98
C GLN A 86 -8.20 10.42 -15.97
N LEU A 87 -8.36 9.26 -16.62
CA LEU A 87 -7.25 8.38 -16.95
C LEU A 87 -6.33 9.08 -17.98
N LEU A 88 -5.09 9.34 -17.58
CA LEU A 88 -4.07 9.97 -18.42
C LEU A 88 -3.32 8.92 -19.24
N ASP A 89 -2.97 7.79 -18.63
CA ASP A 89 -2.20 6.73 -19.28
C ASP A 89 -2.41 5.39 -18.58
N SER A 90 -2.13 4.29 -19.28
CA SER A 90 -2.18 2.93 -18.73
C SER A 90 -1.11 2.06 -19.39
N VAL A 91 -0.16 1.58 -18.60
CA VAL A 91 0.90 0.69 -19.06
C VAL A 91 0.64 -0.73 -18.58
N VAL A 92 0.63 -1.69 -19.52
CA VAL A 92 0.59 -3.11 -19.19
C VAL A 92 1.95 -3.54 -18.66
N ILE A 93 1.95 -4.27 -17.56
CA ILE A 93 3.15 -4.80 -16.93
C ILE A 93 3.03 -6.30 -16.71
N ALA A 94 4.16 -7.01 -16.79
CA ALA A 94 4.14 -8.47 -16.74
C ALA A 94 3.62 -8.99 -15.39
N LYS A 95 4.16 -8.45 -14.28
CA LYS A 95 3.71 -8.72 -12.91
C LYS A 95 4.01 -7.54 -11.97
N SER A 96 3.10 -7.30 -11.04
CA SER A 96 3.29 -6.42 -9.88
C SER A 96 2.42 -6.89 -8.71
N TRP A 97 2.69 -6.30 -7.55
CA TRP A 97 1.85 -6.43 -6.36
C TRP A 97 1.54 -5.03 -5.80
N TYR A 98 2.02 -4.71 -4.61
CA TYR A 98 1.71 -3.44 -3.94
C TYR A 98 2.65 -2.29 -4.35
N GLY A 99 3.82 -2.59 -4.94
CA GLY A 99 4.84 -1.58 -5.19
C GLY A 99 4.47 -0.51 -6.20
N LEU A 100 4.32 0.74 -5.73
CA LEU A 100 4.15 1.91 -6.59
C LEU A 100 4.72 3.18 -5.97
N ALA A 101 5.52 3.92 -6.74
CA ALA A 101 6.08 5.21 -6.35
C ALA A 101 6.34 6.08 -7.57
N PHE A 102 6.09 7.38 -7.43
CA PHE A 102 6.59 8.35 -8.41
C PHE A 102 8.10 8.51 -8.25
N SER A 103 8.85 8.37 -9.36
CA SER A 103 10.21 8.91 -9.41
C SER A 103 10.13 10.40 -9.14
N SER A 104 10.68 10.83 -8.02
CA SER A 104 11.05 12.22 -7.87
C SER A 104 12.55 12.21 -7.99
N ASP A 105 13.02 12.49 -9.18
CA ASP A 105 14.40 12.42 -9.62
C ASP A 105 15.35 12.80 -8.47
N GLU A 106 16.24 11.87 -8.12
CA GLU A 106 17.24 11.89 -7.02
C GLU A 106 16.80 11.55 -5.58
N LYS A 107 15.51 11.56 -5.22
CA LYS A 107 15.10 11.27 -3.82
C LYS A 107 15.31 9.85 -3.37
N PHE A 108 15.37 8.89 -4.29
CA PHE A 108 15.65 7.51 -3.91
C PHE A 108 17.09 7.37 -3.39
N LEU A 109 18.07 7.98 -4.08
CA LEU A 109 19.45 8.01 -3.61
C LEU A 109 19.58 8.85 -2.33
N GLU A 110 18.84 9.96 -2.21
CA GLU A 110 18.76 10.71 -0.95
C GLU A 110 18.18 9.87 0.20
N LEU A 111 17.15 9.07 -0.06
CA LEU A 111 16.53 8.20 0.95
C LEU A 111 17.51 7.11 1.38
N ILE A 112 18.19 6.45 0.44
CA ILE A 112 19.27 5.50 0.74
C ILE A 112 20.38 6.19 1.53
N ALA A 113 20.80 7.39 1.14
CA ALA A 113 21.79 8.18 1.86
C ALA A 113 21.31 8.53 3.28
N ASN A 114 20.02 8.85 3.45
CA ASN A 114 19.40 9.13 4.74
C ASN A 114 19.33 7.90 5.63
N ILE A 115 18.97 6.75 5.08
CA ILE A 115 18.98 5.44 5.76
C ILE A 115 20.38 5.17 6.29
N LYS A 116 21.40 5.25 5.42
CA LYS A 116 22.80 5.03 5.78
C LYS A 116 23.30 6.03 6.82
N ARG A 117 22.96 7.31 6.66
CA ARG A 117 23.34 8.38 7.59
C ARG A 117 22.76 8.16 8.98
N LYS A 118 21.46 7.85 9.08
CA LYS A 118 20.80 7.59 10.38
C LYS A 118 21.21 6.23 10.98
N GLY A 119 21.55 5.26 10.14
CA GLY A 119 22.02 3.93 10.55
C GLY A 119 23.51 3.83 10.85
N LYS A 120 24.30 4.91 10.69
CA LYS A 120 25.78 4.88 10.77
C LYS A 120 26.32 4.26 12.07
N ASN A 121 25.66 4.53 13.20
CA ASN A 121 26.07 4.04 14.53
C ASN A 121 25.25 2.81 14.99
N SER A 122 24.52 2.17 14.07
CA SER A 122 23.72 0.99 14.35
C SER A 122 24.27 -0.22 13.59
N LYS A 123 23.99 -1.43 14.12
CA LYS A 123 24.32 -2.69 13.44
C LYS A 123 23.59 -2.80 12.09
N TYR A 124 22.34 -2.36 12.05
CA TYR A 124 21.49 -2.34 10.86
C TYR A 124 21.03 -0.91 10.55
N ASP A 125 20.84 -0.62 9.27
CA ASP A 125 20.29 0.67 8.80
C ASP A 125 18.81 0.58 8.41
N CYS A 126 18.35 -0.61 8.00
CA CYS A 126 16.96 -0.90 7.69
C CYS A 126 16.55 -2.35 8.04
N VAL A 127 15.25 -2.63 7.96
CA VAL A 127 14.68 -3.99 8.04
C VAL A 127 14.13 -4.35 6.67
N ILE A 128 14.44 -5.54 6.18
CA ILE A 128 13.87 -6.11 4.95
C ILE A 128 13.16 -7.42 5.30
N GLY A 129 11.87 -7.49 4.99
CA GLY A 129 11.16 -8.77 5.00
C GLY A 129 11.63 -9.64 3.84
N LEU A 130 11.80 -10.94 4.05
CA LEU A 130 12.21 -11.89 3.02
C LEU A 130 11.24 -13.08 3.00
N SER A 131 10.57 -13.30 1.88
CA SER A 131 9.60 -14.39 1.70
C SER A 131 10.17 -15.60 0.95
N GLY A 132 11.36 -15.46 0.35
CA GLY A 132 11.92 -16.46 -0.58
C GLY A 132 11.38 -16.37 -2.02
N GLY A 133 10.44 -15.45 -2.26
CA GLY A 133 9.96 -15.10 -3.60
C GLY A 133 10.93 -14.20 -4.37
N LEU A 134 10.71 -14.07 -5.67
CA LEU A 134 11.55 -13.29 -6.59
C LEU A 134 11.70 -11.81 -6.18
N ASP A 135 10.59 -11.16 -5.81
CA ASP A 135 10.57 -9.73 -5.52
C ASP A 135 11.41 -9.37 -4.29
N SER A 136 11.16 -10.05 -3.17
CA SER A 136 11.88 -9.83 -1.92
C SER A 136 13.37 -10.21 -2.03
N SER A 137 13.65 -11.27 -2.80
CA SER A 137 15.01 -11.70 -3.12
C SER A 137 15.78 -10.66 -3.94
N TYR A 138 15.15 -10.12 -5.00
CA TYR A 138 15.74 -9.09 -5.83
C TYR A 138 15.95 -7.78 -5.06
N LEU A 139 14.95 -7.36 -4.27
CA LEU A 139 15.06 -6.19 -3.40
C LEU A 139 16.25 -6.32 -2.45
N LEU A 140 16.37 -7.46 -1.77
CA LEU A 140 17.46 -7.72 -0.84
C LEU A 140 18.83 -7.68 -1.54
N HIS A 141 18.94 -8.37 -2.67
CA HIS A 141 20.17 -8.41 -3.46
C HIS A 141 20.61 -7.01 -3.90
N VAL A 142 19.70 -6.21 -4.45
CA VAL A 142 20.02 -4.86 -4.94
C VAL A 142 20.31 -3.91 -3.76
N ALA A 143 19.54 -3.96 -2.67
CA ALA A 143 19.78 -3.17 -1.47
C ALA A 143 21.21 -3.35 -0.94
N VAL A 144 21.69 -4.59 -0.92
CA VAL A 144 23.02 -4.92 -0.40
C VAL A 144 24.10 -4.65 -1.45
N LYS A 145 24.00 -5.23 -2.65
CA LYS A 145 25.10 -5.19 -3.64
C LYS A 145 25.23 -3.85 -4.35
N LYS A 146 24.12 -3.17 -4.65
CA LYS A 146 24.14 -1.89 -5.39
C LYS A 146 24.19 -0.70 -4.44
N TYR A 147 23.42 -0.73 -3.36
CA TYR A 147 23.26 0.43 -2.47
C TYR A 147 24.09 0.34 -1.18
N GLY A 148 24.65 -0.82 -0.87
CA GLY A 148 25.48 -1.04 0.31
C GLY A 148 24.71 -0.81 1.61
N LEU A 149 23.42 -1.15 1.64
CA LEU A 149 22.63 -1.19 2.86
C LEU A 149 23.03 -2.39 3.72
N ARG A 150 22.81 -2.27 5.03
CA ARG A 150 23.05 -3.31 6.03
C ARG A 150 21.72 -3.70 6.68
N PRO A 151 20.87 -4.45 5.95
CA PRO A 151 19.54 -4.77 6.44
C PRO A 151 19.60 -5.79 7.57
N LEU A 152 18.70 -5.64 8.54
CA LEU A 152 18.22 -6.76 9.33
C LEU A 152 17.23 -7.54 8.46
N VAL A 153 17.59 -8.77 8.08
CA VAL A 153 16.71 -9.62 7.27
C VAL A 153 15.74 -10.36 8.19
N PHE A 154 14.47 -10.31 7.85
CA PHE A 154 13.40 -10.86 8.66
C PHE A 154 12.49 -11.76 7.84
N HIS A 155 12.21 -12.96 8.34
CA HIS A 155 11.26 -13.90 7.77
C HIS A 155 10.22 -14.28 8.82
N VAL A 156 8.97 -14.42 8.41
CA VAL A 156 7.91 -14.96 9.26
C VAL A 156 7.49 -16.29 8.70
N ASP A 157 7.67 -17.34 9.49
CA ASP A 157 7.19 -18.66 9.14
C ASP A 157 5.75 -18.80 9.63
N GLY A 158 4.82 -18.57 8.71
CA GLY A 158 3.40 -18.88 8.89
C GLY A 158 3.05 -20.34 8.63
N GLY A 159 4.05 -21.16 8.28
CA GLY A 159 3.93 -22.60 8.11
C GLY A 159 3.58 -23.10 6.72
N TRP A 160 3.39 -22.19 5.78
CA TRP A 160 3.07 -22.50 4.38
C TRP A 160 4.29 -22.39 3.46
N ASN A 161 5.49 -22.43 4.03
CA ASN A 161 6.73 -22.28 3.28
C ASN A 161 6.98 -23.48 2.38
N THR A 162 7.29 -23.22 1.11
CA THR A 162 7.76 -24.26 0.19
C THR A 162 9.25 -24.51 0.39
N GLU A 163 9.71 -25.73 0.10
CA GLU A 163 11.15 -26.06 0.13
C GLU A 163 11.98 -25.11 -0.75
N ALA A 164 11.42 -24.71 -1.91
CA ALA A 164 12.04 -23.75 -2.81
C ALA A 164 12.20 -22.36 -2.16
N ALA A 165 11.17 -21.86 -1.47
CA ALA A 165 11.25 -20.58 -0.77
C ALA A 165 12.29 -20.63 0.36
N VAL A 166 12.30 -21.70 1.15
CA VAL A 166 13.29 -21.92 2.22
C VAL A 166 14.70 -21.94 1.63
N LYS A 167 14.94 -22.71 0.56
CA LYS A 167 16.24 -22.78 -0.12
C LYS A 167 16.69 -21.41 -0.66
N ASN A 168 15.77 -20.65 -1.26
CA ASN A 168 16.07 -19.29 -1.76
C ASN A 168 16.49 -18.37 -0.61
N ILE A 169 15.77 -18.39 0.51
CA ILE A 169 16.08 -17.60 1.71
C ILE A 169 17.50 -17.91 2.20
N HIS A 170 17.82 -19.19 2.41
CA HIS A 170 19.14 -19.62 2.87
C HIS A 170 20.24 -19.18 1.91
N SER A 171 20.07 -19.44 0.61
CA SER A 171 21.08 -19.15 -0.40
C SER A 171 21.40 -17.65 -0.50
N LEU A 172 20.38 -16.79 -0.35
CA LEU A 172 20.55 -15.33 -0.35
C LEU A 172 21.23 -14.82 0.91
N VAL A 173 20.77 -15.27 2.07
CA VAL A 173 21.30 -14.81 3.36
C VAL A 173 22.77 -15.22 3.49
N GLU A 174 23.10 -16.46 3.17
CA GLU A 174 24.48 -16.96 3.20
C GLU A 174 25.35 -16.28 2.13
N GLY A 175 24.88 -16.22 0.89
CA GLY A 175 25.62 -15.61 -0.22
C GLY A 175 25.85 -14.10 -0.08
N LEU A 176 25.02 -13.41 0.70
CA LEU A 176 25.18 -11.99 1.02
C LEU A 176 25.86 -11.74 2.39
N GLY A 177 26.12 -12.79 3.18
CA GLY A 177 26.71 -12.68 4.52
C GLY A 177 25.83 -11.91 5.51
N LEU A 178 24.52 -12.13 5.44
CA LEU A 178 23.53 -11.41 6.24
C LEU A 178 23.06 -12.24 7.44
N GLU A 179 22.49 -11.55 8.42
CA GLU A 179 21.80 -12.19 9.53
C GLU A 179 20.30 -12.28 9.23
N LEU A 180 19.76 -13.48 9.39
CA LEU A 180 18.33 -13.76 9.25
C LEU A 180 17.71 -13.99 10.63
N ILE A 181 16.63 -13.27 10.92
CA ILE A 181 15.73 -13.60 12.02
C ILE A 181 14.47 -14.24 11.43
N THR A 182 14.14 -15.43 11.93
CA THR A 182 12.88 -16.10 11.63
C THR A 182 11.96 -16.04 12.85
N ASP A 183 10.77 -15.46 12.69
CA ASP A 183 9.69 -15.57 13.69
C ASP A 183 8.74 -16.69 13.26
N VAL A 184 8.68 -17.75 14.06
CA VAL A 184 7.79 -18.88 13.81
C VAL A 184 6.48 -18.61 14.54
N ILE A 185 5.41 -18.43 13.77
CA ILE A 185 4.09 -18.17 14.35
C ILE A 185 3.63 -19.41 15.12
N ASN A 186 2.93 -19.19 16.24
CA ASN A 186 2.26 -20.28 16.94
C ASN A 186 1.18 -20.89 16.03
N TRP A 187 1.52 -22.04 15.47
CA TRP A 187 0.66 -22.77 14.55
C TRP A 187 -0.69 -23.15 15.12
N LYS A 188 -0.75 -23.48 16.41
CA LYS A 188 -2.01 -23.85 17.06
C LYS A 188 -2.93 -22.64 17.12
N GLU A 189 -2.40 -21.48 17.51
CA GLU A 189 -3.13 -20.22 17.56
C GLU A 189 -3.56 -19.76 16.16
N MET A 190 -2.66 -19.79 15.17
CA MET A 190 -2.97 -19.39 13.79
C MET A 190 -4.07 -20.26 13.18
N ARG A 191 -3.98 -21.59 13.35
CA ARG A 191 -4.99 -22.53 12.88
C ARG A 191 -6.35 -22.28 13.55
N ASP A 192 -6.37 -22.09 14.86
CA ASP A 192 -7.62 -21.89 15.60
C ASP A 192 -8.28 -20.55 15.19
N LEU A 193 -7.48 -19.50 14.91
CA LEU A 193 -7.96 -18.21 14.43
C LEU A 193 -8.45 -18.26 12.97
N GLN A 194 -7.72 -18.91 12.06
CA GLN A 194 -8.17 -19.14 10.68
C GLN A 194 -9.46 -19.97 10.64
N LEU A 195 -9.59 -21.00 11.50
CA LEU A 195 -10.82 -21.78 11.63
C LEU A 195 -11.99 -20.91 12.11
N ALA A 196 -11.76 -19.97 13.02
CA ALA A 196 -12.79 -19.03 13.45
C ALA A 196 -13.25 -18.11 12.31
N PHE A 197 -12.34 -17.60 11.49
CA PHE A 197 -12.65 -16.82 10.28
C PHE A 197 -13.43 -17.64 9.25
N PHE A 198 -13.04 -18.91 9.06
CA PHE A 198 -13.76 -19.81 8.18
C PHE A 198 -15.20 -20.05 8.69
N ARG A 199 -15.37 -20.32 9.98
CA ARG A 199 -16.69 -20.55 10.60
C ARG A 199 -17.58 -19.33 10.63
N SER A 200 -17.01 -18.12 10.70
CA SER A 200 -17.78 -16.88 10.66
C SER A 200 -18.27 -16.50 9.26
N GLY A 201 -17.82 -17.21 8.22
CA GLY A 201 -18.23 -16.97 6.84
C GLY A 201 -17.69 -15.65 6.26
N VAL A 202 -16.63 -15.09 6.85
CA VAL A 202 -16.00 -13.89 6.29
C VAL A 202 -15.10 -14.26 5.11
N PRO A 203 -15.07 -13.46 4.04
CA PRO A 203 -14.27 -13.76 2.86
C PRO A 203 -12.76 -13.55 3.07
N HIS A 204 -12.32 -12.99 4.20
CA HIS A 204 -10.93 -12.58 4.45
C HIS A 204 -10.17 -13.61 5.30
N ILE A 205 -10.12 -14.86 4.83
CA ILE A 205 -9.59 -16.00 5.60
C ILE A 205 -8.11 -15.90 5.96
N ASP A 206 -7.32 -15.15 5.18
CA ASP A 206 -5.88 -14.97 5.38
C ASP A 206 -5.53 -13.77 6.27
N LEU A 207 -6.52 -12.96 6.63
CA LEU A 207 -6.33 -11.75 7.45
C LEU A 207 -5.60 -12.01 8.77
N PRO A 208 -5.85 -13.12 9.50
CA PRO A 208 -5.03 -13.50 10.67
C PRO A 208 -3.53 -13.59 10.38
N GLN A 209 -3.16 -14.18 9.24
CA GLN A 209 -1.77 -14.37 8.84
C GLN A 209 -1.15 -13.04 8.41
N ASP A 210 -1.86 -12.24 7.62
CA ASP A 210 -1.40 -10.91 7.19
C ASP A 210 -1.09 -10.01 8.41
N HIS A 211 -1.95 -10.06 9.44
CA HIS A 211 -1.72 -9.33 10.68
C HIS A 211 -0.48 -9.80 11.42
N ALA A 212 -0.26 -11.12 11.48
CA ALA A 212 0.93 -11.67 12.12
C ALA A 212 2.22 -11.25 11.40
N PHE A 213 2.23 -11.20 10.07
CA PHE A 213 3.39 -10.76 9.29
C PHE A 213 3.75 -9.31 9.57
N ILE A 214 2.74 -8.43 9.49
CA ILE A 214 2.92 -6.99 9.72
C ILE A 214 3.32 -6.73 11.18
N ALA A 215 2.61 -7.31 12.15
CA ALA A 215 2.88 -7.11 13.56
C ALA A 215 4.29 -7.59 13.95
N SER A 216 4.71 -8.74 13.46
CA SER A 216 6.04 -9.28 13.74
C SER A 216 7.13 -8.38 13.14
N LEU A 217 6.95 -7.92 11.91
CA LEU A 217 7.87 -6.97 11.26
C LEU A 217 8.06 -5.69 12.10
N TYR A 218 6.97 -5.07 12.56
CA TYR A 218 7.05 -3.89 13.42
C TYR A 218 7.66 -4.18 14.79
N LYS A 219 7.31 -5.31 15.41
CA LYS A 219 7.87 -5.76 16.70
C LYS A 219 9.41 -5.86 16.62
N PHE A 220 9.95 -6.47 15.56
CA PHE A 220 11.40 -6.58 15.39
C PHE A 220 12.06 -5.25 15.02
N ALA A 221 11.42 -4.44 14.16
CA ALA A 221 11.92 -3.10 13.88
C ALA A 221 12.07 -2.26 15.16
N LEU A 222 11.07 -2.30 16.05
CA LEU A 222 11.10 -1.64 17.35
C LEU A 222 12.16 -2.24 18.29
N LYS A 223 12.21 -3.57 18.41
CA LYS A 223 13.18 -4.29 19.26
C LYS A 223 14.63 -3.94 18.88
N HIS A 224 14.93 -3.85 17.59
CA HIS A 224 16.26 -3.54 17.07
C HIS A 224 16.48 -2.04 16.85
N LYS A 225 15.51 -1.19 17.22
CA LYS A 225 15.54 0.29 17.08
C LYS A 225 15.82 0.75 15.64
N VAL A 226 15.37 -0.03 14.67
CA VAL A 226 15.53 0.28 13.25
C VAL A 226 14.31 1.05 12.78
N LYS A 227 14.52 2.25 12.24
CA LYS A 227 13.44 3.17 11.85
C LYS A 227 12.92 2.93 10.43
N TYR A 228 13.69 2.27 9.59
CA TYR A 228 13.38 2.10 8.18
C TYR A 228 13.02 0.65 7.90
N ILE A 229 11.81 0.44 7.38
CA ILE A 229 11.31 -0.85 6.95
C ILE A 229 11.14 -0.78 5.43
N LEU A 230 11.71 -1.74 4.72
CA LEU A 230 11.57 -1.90 3.28
C LEU A 230 10.64 -3.09 3.04
N PRO A 231 9.37 -2.86 2.70
CA PRO A 231 8.42 -3.94 2.49
C PRO A 231 8.79 -4.79 1.25
N PRO A 232 8.70 -6.14 1.34
CA PRO A 232 9.16 -7.08 0.30
C PRO A 232 8.38 -7.11 -1.02
N VAL A 233 7.43 -6.20 -1.25
CA VAL A 233 6.34 -6.33 -2.22
C VAL A 233 6.63 -5.68 -3.59
N CYS A 234 7.90 -5.44 -3.94
CA CYS A 234 8.24 -4.64 -5.12
C CYS A 234 9.42 -5.21 -5.92
N PHE A 235 9.19 -5.40 -7.23
CA PHE A 235 10.23 -5.75 -8.22
C PHE A 235 11.23 -4.61 -8.48
N ASN A 236 10.86 -3.36 -8.18
CA ASN A 236 11.74 -2.20 -8.35
C ASN A 236 12.16 -1.64 -6.98
N PRO A 237 13.44 -1.74 -6.59
CA PRO A 237 13.97 -1.19 -5.35
C PRO A 237 13.72 0.31 -5.21
N ALA A 238 13.67 1.06 -6.32
CA ALA A 238 13.34 2.49 -6.31
C ALA A 238 11.92 2.79 -5.83
N ILE A 239 11.03 1.78 -5.91
CA ILE A 239 9.60 1.85 -5.61
C ILE A 239 9.28 1.24 -4.23
N ALA A 240 10.16 0.39 -3.70
CA ALA A 240 9.91 -0.41 -2.50
C ALA A 240 9.89 0.34 -1.16
N LEU A 241 10.15 1.65 -1.16
CA LEU A 241 10.37 2.41 0.07
C LEU A 241 9.17 3.26 0.47
N GLN A 242 8.13 2.61 1.00
CA GLN A 242 7.34 3.24 2.06
C GLN A 242 8.17 3.19 3.35
N ALA A 243 9.02 4.19 3.56
CA ALA A 243 9.62 4.41 4.86
C ALA A 243 8.51 4.82 5.83
N VAL A 244 8.17 3.95 6.79
CA VAL A 244 7.38 4.35 7.96
C VAL A 244 8.28 5.21 8.86
N SER A 245 8.57 6.44 8.43
CA SER A 245 9.21 7.44 9.27
C SER A 245 8.14 8.08 10.15
N GLY A 246 7.68 7.34 11.17
CA GLY A 246 6.53 7.77 11.98
C GLY A 246 6.60 7.48 13.47
N PHE A 247 7.65 6.84 13.99
CA PHE A 247 7.71 6.54 15.42
C PHE A 247 8.61 7.53 16.16
N SER A 248 8.01 8.66 16.54
CA SER A 248 8.42 9.42 17.71
C SER A 248 7.59 8.93 18.90
N LYS A 249 8.20 8.84 20.08
CA LYS A 249 7.42 8.92 21.33
C LYS A 249 6.73 10.27 21.42
#